data_AF-A0A2W6DJL6-F1
#
_entry.id   AF-A0A2W6DJL6-F1
#
_cell.length_a   1.000
_cell.length_b   1.000
_cell.length_c   1.000
_cell.angle_alpha   90.00
_cell.angle_beta   90.00
_cell.angle_gamma   90.00
#
_symmetry.space_group_name_H-M   'P 1'
#
loop_
_entity.id
_entity.type
_entity.pdbx_description
1 polymer ?
#
loop_
_entity_poly.entity_id
_entity_poly.type
_entity_poly.pdbx_seq_one_letter_code
_entity_poly.pdbx_strand_id
1 'polypeptide(L)'
;MATTITQRWRFGPGAFAAVAEHARHVERVSDEHLMRRVQAGDRQAFGELYDRHCGQAFGFALKICDTRERAEEAVQDAFLCLWRTRARYDPTQGRVQTWLLALVRNRSIDMYRRHVRHDRVRASEVHLDLEAAADCVE
;
A
#
# COMPACT_ATOMS: atom_id res chain seq x y z
N MET A 1 9.52 8.48 29.40
CA MET A 1 9.98 9.21 28.21
C MET A 1 10.85 8.30 27.37
N ALA A 2 10.65 8.32 26.05
CA ALA A 2 11.35 7.60 24.98
C ALA A 2 11.19 6.05 24.96
N THR A 3 10.16 5.59 24.24
CA THR A 3 9.95 4.19 23.84
C THR A 3 10.81 3.88 22.61
N THR A 4 11.93 3.17 22.80
CA THR A 4 12.72 2.61 21.71
C THR A 4 12.16 1.23 21.34
N ILE A 5 11.23 1.19 20.39
CA ILE A 5 10.94 -0.03 19.62
C ILE A 5 11.52 0.22 18.23
N THR A 6 12.79 -0.11 18.10
CA THR A 6 13.44 -0.35 16.81
C THR A 6 14.20 -1.63 17.02
N GLN A 7 13.63 -2.75 16.58
CA GLN A 7 14.37 -3.85 15.98
C GLN A 7 13.45 -4.73 15.14
N ARG A 8 13.88 -4.86 13.88
CA ARG A 8 13.95 -6.11 13.12
C ARG A 8 12.66 -6.63 12.47
N TRP A 9 12.38 -6.09 11.29
CA TRP A 9 11.76 -6.90 10.22
C TRP A 9 12.74 -7.02 9.05
N ARG A 10 13.55 -8.07 9.06
CA ARG A 10 14.35 -8.54 7.91
C ARG A 10 13.50 -9.58 7.18
N PHE A 11 12.71 -9.17 6.19
CA PHE A 11 11.97 -10.12 5.35
C PHE A 11 12.87 -10.66 4.25
N GLY A 12 13.25 -11.94 4.37
CA GLY A 12 13.95 -12.71 3.32
C GLY A 12 12.98 -13.33 2.30
N PRO A 13 13.47 -13.74 1.12
CA PRO A 13 12.65 -14.19 -0.02
C PRO A 13 11.91 -15.53 0.16
N GLY A 14 12.07 -16.23 1.29
CA GLY A 14 11.42 -17.53 1.56
C GLY A 14 10.07 -17.45 2.30
N ALA A 15 9.69 -16.31 2.88
CA ALA A 15 8.47 -16.20 3.69
C ALA A 15 7.18 -16.23 2.86
N PHE A 16 7.24 -15.87 1.57
CA PHE A 16 6.08 -15.71 0.70
C PHE A 16 5.52 -17.03 0.16
N ALA A 17 6.33 -18.10 0.09
CA ALA A 17 5.87 -19.42 -0.35
C ALA A 17 5.00 -20.13 0.72
N ALA A 18 5.29 -19.93 2.02
CA ALA A 18 4.50 -20.46 3.13
C ALA A 18 3.12 -19.78 3.29
N VAL A 19 2.93 -18.59 2.70
CA VAL A 19 1.65 -17.86 2.69
C VAL A 19 0.63 -18.54 1.77
N ALA A 20 1.09 -19.21 0.70
CA ALA A 20 0.20 -19.99 -0.18
C ALA A 20 -0.44 -21.19 0.53
N GLU A 21 0.17 -21.69 1.61
CA GLU A 21 -0.30 -22.86 2.38
C GLU A 21 -1.34 -22.50 3.46
N HIS A 22 -1.37 -21.25 3.94
CA HIS A 22 -2.38 -20.75 4.90
C HIS A 22 -3.79 -20.56 4.30
N ALA A 23 -3.93 -20.86 3.01
CA ALA A 23 -5.18 -20.93 2.27
C ALA A 23 -6.12 -22.07 2.71
N ARG A 24 -5.74 -22.94 3.66
CA ARG A 24 -6.60 -24.02 4.15
C ARG A 24 -7.10 -23.77 5.58
N HIS A 25 -8.40 -23.44 5.67
CA HIS A 25 -9.30 -23.77 6.79
C HIS A 25 -8.89 -23.43 8.23
N VAL A 26 -9.20 -22.21 8.69
CA VAL A 26 -9.44 -21.94 10.12
C VAL A 26 -10.72 -21.13 10.24
N GLU A 27 -11.89 -21.75 10.05
CA GLU A 27 -13.23 -21.19 10.37
C GLU A 27 -13.36 -19.65 10.21
N ARG A 28 -12.85 -19.13 9.08
CA ARG A 28 -12.52 -17.70 8.97
C ARG A 28 -13.80 -16.94 8.70
N VAL A 29 -14.19 -16.08 9.65
CA VAL A 29 -15.24 -15.07 9.48
C VAL A 29 -15.11 -14.43 8.10
N SER A 30 -16.20 -14.34 7.33
CA SER A 30 -16.11 -13.82 5.95
C SER A 30 -15.66 -12.37 5.92
N ASP A 31 -15.02 -11.95 4.82
CA ASP A 31 -14.56 -10.57 4.67
C ASP A 31 -15.73 -9.58 4.73
N GLU A 32 -16.90 -9.96 4.21
CA GLU A 32 -18.12 -9.16 4.29
C GLU A 32 -18.59 -8.98 5.75
N HIS A 33 -18.46 -10.01 6.58
CA HIS A 33 -18.78 -9.90 8.01
C HIS A 33 -17.77 -8.99 8.73
N LEU A 34 -16.47 -9.17 8.46
CA LEU A 34 -15.44 -8.27 9.01
C LEU A 34 -15.71 -6.83 8.58
N MET A 35 -16.06 -6.60 7.33
CA MET A 35 -16.31 -5.26 6.81
C MET A 35 -17.53 -4.59 7.46
N ARG A 36 -18.60 -5.34 7.80
CA ARG A 36 -19.72 -4.81 8.58
C ARG A 36 -19.29 -4.34 9.97
N ARG A 37 -18.41 -5.09 10.65
CA ARG A 37 -17.83 -4.66 11.94
C ARG A 37 -16.93 -3.44 11.76
N VAL A 38 -16.13 -3.41 10.70
CA VAL A 38 -15.31 -2.22 10.36
C VAL A 38 -16.20 -1.01 10.14
N GLN A 39 -17.32 -1.12 9.41
CA GLN A 39 -18.28 -0.03 9.24
C GLN A 39 -18.76 0.56 10.58
N ALA A 40 -18.98 -0.31 11.59
CA ALA A 40 -19.31 0.10 12.96
C ALA A 40 -18.13 0.70 13.76
N GLY A 41 -16.91 0.73 13.20
CA GLY A 41 -15.72 1.29 13.84
C GLY A 41 -14.87 0.27 14.61
N ASP A 42 -15.07 -1.03 14.38
CA ASP A 42 -14.29 -2.08 15.01
C ASP A 42 -12.86 -2.15 14.45
N ARG A 43 -11.88 -1.78 15.29
CA ARG A 43 -10.45 -1.78 14.93
C ARG A 43 -9.86 -3.20 14.84
N GLN A 44 -10.39 -4.16 15.59
CA GLN A 44 -9.89 -5.53 15.55
C GLN A 44 -10.30 -6.20 14.23
N ALA A 45 -11.55 -6.01 13.81
CA ALA A 45 -12.01 -6.49 12.50
C ALA A 45 -11.22 -5.85 11.33
N PHE A 46 -10.83 -4.58 11.49
CA PHE A 46 -9.97 -3.92 10.51
C PHE A 46 -8.56 -4.50 10.48
N GLY A 47 -7.98 -4.78 11.65
CA GLY A 47 -6.69 -5.50 11.75
C GLY A 47 -6.73 -6.86 11.06
N GLU A 48 -7.81 -7.61 11.24
CA GLU A 48 -7.96 -8.91 10.59
C GLU A 48 -8.09 -8.81 9.05
N LEU A 49 -8.82 -7.81 8.54
CA LEU A 49 -8.83 -7.51 7.10
C LEU A 49 -7.46 -7.08 6.60
N TYR A 50 -6.71 -6.31 7.37
CA TYR A 50 -5.36 -5.90 7.03
C TYR A 50 -4.43 -7.11 6.91
N ASP A 51 -4.39 -7.97 7.93
CA ASP A 51 -3.50 -9.15 7.96
C ASP A 51 -3.80 -10.12 6.81
N ARG A 52 -5.07 -10.28 6.43
CA ARG A 52 -5.49 -11.13 5.31
C ARG A 52 -5.07 -10.59 3.94
N HIS A 53 -5.14 -9.27 3.75
CA HIS A 53 -5.07 -8.67 2.40
C HIS A 53 -3.79 -7.86 2.15
N CYS A 54 -3.01 -7.51 3.18
CA CYS A 54 -1.84 -6.64 3.03
C CYS A 54 -0.78 -7.22 2.08
N GLY A 55 -0.52 -8.53 2.15
CA GLY A 55 0.45 -9.19 1.28
C GLY A 55 0.07 -9.15 -0.19
N GLN A 56 -1.20 -9.43 -0.52
CA GLN A 56 -1.71 -9.35 -1.89
C GLN A 56 -1.74 -7.91 -2.40
N ALA A 57 -2.19 -6.97 -1.56
CA ALA A 57 -2.21 -5.55 -1.89
C ALA A 57 -0.80 -5.02 -2.19
N PHE A 58 0.18 -5.40 -1.39
CA PHE A 58 1.59 -5.04 -1.58
C PHE A 58 2.17 -5.61 -2.87
N GLY A 59 1.97 -6.91 -3.13
CA GLY A 59 2.43 -7.53 -4.39
C GLY A 59 1.79 -6.89 -5.63
N PHE A 60 0.54 -6.42 -5.53
CA PHE A 60 -0.12 -5.68 -6.59
C PHE A 60 0.44 -4.26 -6.76
N ALA A 61 0.62 -3.51 -5.67
CA ALA A 61 1.17 -2.16 -5.68
C ALA A 61 2.62 -2.13 -6.21
N LEU A 62 3.44 -3.14 -5.86
CA LEU A 62 4.83 -3.24 -6.30
C LEU A 62 4.96 -3.29 -7.83
N LYS A 63 4.02 -3.94 -8.52
CA LYS A 63 3.97 -3.99 -9.99
C LYS A 63 3.68 -2.63 -10.64
N ILE A 64 3.17 -1.65 -9.89
CA ILE A 64 2.79 -0.32 -10.39
C ILE A 64 3.81 0.73 -9.95
N CYS A 65 4.29 0.66 -8.70
CA CYS A 65 5.13 1.69 -8.09
C CYS A 65 6.64 1.50 -8.32
N ASP A 66 7.06 0.35 -8.85
CA ASP A 66 8.43 -0.02 -9.26
C ASP A 66 9.46 -0.14 -8.11
N THR A 67 9.19 0.49 -6.96
CA THR A 67 10.03 0.39 -5.76
C THR A 67 9.22 -0.07 -4.56
N ARG A 68 9.92 -0.69 -3.61
CA ARG A 68 9.33 -1.19 -2.38
C ARG A 68 8.76 -0.05 -1.54
N GLU A 69 9.50 1.03 -1.33
CA GLU A 69 9.08 2.14 -0.48
C GLU A 69 7.76 2.74 -0.97
N ARG A 70 7.66 3.01 -2.28
CA ARG A 70 6.46 3.58 -2.90
C ARG A 70 5.26 2.64 -2.81
N ALA A 71 5.49 1.34 -2.95
CA ALA A 71 4.44 0.33 -2.81
C ALA A 71 3.92 0.23 -1.36
N GLU A 72 4.80 0.28 -0.37
CA GLU A 72 4.43 0.28 1.04
C GLU A 72 3.56 1.51 1.38
N GLU A 73 3.97 2.70 0.95
CA GLU A 73 3.22 3.93 1.15
C GLU A 73 1.83 3.86 0.48
N ALA A 74 1.76 3.39 -0.77
CA ALA A 74 0.49 3.24 -1.49
C ALA A 74 -0.48 2.27 -0.79
N VAL A 75 0.02 1.17 -0.23
CA VAL A 75 -0.80 0.21 0.52
C VAL A 75 -1.29 0.81 1.84
N GLN A 76 -0.41 1.48 2.59
CA GLN A 76 -0.80 2.15 3.83
C GLN A 76 -1.90 3.18 3.56
N ASP A 77 -1.72 4.03 2.55
CA ASP A 77 -2.72 5.01 2.12
C ASP A 77 -4.05 4.36 1.70
N ALA A 78 -3.99 3.20 1.03
CA ALA A 78 -5.18 2.48 0.61
C ALA A 78 -5.98 1.95 1.81
N PHE A 79 -5.31 1.37 2.81
CA PHE A 79 -5.96 0.89 4.03
C PHE A 79 -6.48 2.04 4.90
N LEU A 80 -5.75 3.15 4.99
CA LEU A 80 -6.25 4.37 5.64
C LEU A 80 -7.47 4.93 4.91
N CYS A 81 -7.46 4.92 3.58
CA CYS A 81 -8.61 5.33 2.78
C CYS A 81 -9.80 4.40 3.02
N LEU A 82 -9.58 3.08 3.07
CA LEU A 82 -10.60 2.09 3.41
C LEU A 82 -11.23 2.43 4.76
N TRP A 83 -10.43 2.64 5.80
CA TRP A 83 -10.93 3.01 7.13
C TRP A 83 -11.74 4.32 7.11
N ARG A 84 -11.25 5.35 6.43
CA ARG A 84 -11.95 6.65 6.32
C ARG A 84 -13.26 6.55 5.53
N THR A 85 -13.32 5.66 4.55
CA THR A 85 -14.47 5.51 3.63
C THR A 85 -15.30 4.27 3.89
N ARG A 86 -15.05 3.55 4.99
CA ARG A 86 -15.65 2.26 5.34
C ARG A 86 -17.18 2.25 5.20
N ALA A 87 -17.84 3.34 5.60
CA ALA A 87 -19.30 3.48 5.53
C ALA A 87 -19.86 3.46 4.10
N ARG A 88 -19.02 3.66 3.07
CA ARG A 88 -19.41 3.66 1.65
C ARG A 88 -19.34 2.28 1.00
N TYR A 89 -18.80 1.27 1.68
CA TYR A 89 -18.77 -0.08 1.13
C TYR A 89 -20.19 -0.64 1.01
N ASP A 90 -20.53 -1.10 -0.19
CA ASP A 90 -21.80 -1.71 -0.53
C ASP A 90 -21.56 -3.13 -1.09
N PRO A 91 -22.01 -4.19 -0.39
CA PRO A 91 -21.80 -5.56 -0.85
C PRO A 91 -22.53 -5.89 -2.16
N THR A 92 -23.52 -5.10 -2.57
CA THR A 92 -24.21 -5.29 -3.85
C THR A 92 -23.38 -4.82 -5.06
N GLN A 93 -22.41 -3.92 -4.83
CA GLN A 93 -21.52 -3.38 -5.87
C GLN A 93 -20.23 -4.17 -6.02
N GLY A 94 -19.95 -5.11 -5.12
CA GLY A 94 -18.82 -6.02 -5.23
C GLY A 94 -18.26 -6.50 -3.88
N ARG A 95 -17.31 -7.43 -3.97
CA ARG A 95 -16.61 -8.01 -2.82
C ARG A 95 -15.64 -7.01 -2.20
N VAL A 96 -15.39 -7.14 -0.90
CA VAL A 96 -14.44 -6.29 -0.14
C VAL A 96 -13.05 -6.29 -0.79
N GLN A 97 -12.56 -7.46 -1.21
CA GLN A 97 -11.28 -7.62 -1.88
C GLN A 97 -11.19 -6.78 -3.17
N THR A 98 -12.23 -6.80 -4.00
CA THR A 98 -12.29 -6.02 -5.25
C THR A 98 -12.23 -4.53 -4.96
N TRP A 99 -13.00 -4.07 -3.97
CA TRP A 99 -13.00 -2.67 -3.56
C TRP A 99 -11.63 -2.24 -3.00
N LEU A 100 -11.01 -3.05 -2.16
CA LEU A 100 -9.65 -2.80 -1.65
C LEU A 100 -8.62 -2.73 -2.78
N LEU A 101 -8.64 -3.66 -3.75
CA LEU A 101 -7.72 -3.60 -4.89
C LEU A 101 -7.93 -2.35 -5.75
N ALA A 102 -9.16 -1.85 -5.89
CA ALA A 102 -9.42 -0.59 -6.55
C ALA A 102 -8.79 0.60 -5.79
N LEU A 103 -8.89 0.63 -4.46
CA LEU A 103 -8.22 1.63 -3.63
C LEU A 103 -6.69 1.56 -3.80
N VAL A 104 -6.10 0.36 -3.72
CA VAL A 104 -4.66 0.14 -3.88
C VAL A 104 -4.20 0.61 -5.26
N ARG A 105 -4.92 0.25 -6.32
CA ARG A 105 -4.63 0.70 -7.68
C ARG A 105 -4.61 2.23 -7.77
N ASN A 106 -5.64 2.89 -7.25
CA ASN A 106 -5.74 4.34 -7.31
C ASN A 106 -4.57 5.02 -6.57
N ARG A 107 -4.19 4.50 -5.39
CA ARG A 107 -3.03 5.02 -4.64
C ARG A 107 -1.70 4.74 -5.32
N SER A 108 -1.55 3.56 -5.90
CA SER A 108 -0.33 3.20 -6.62
C SER A 108 -0.11 4.06 -7.86
N ILE A 109 -1.19 4.35 -8.61
CA ILE A 109 -1.13 5.25 -9.78
C ILE A 109 -0.83 6.68 -9.37
N ASP A 110 -1.46 7.17 -8.29
CA ASP A 110 -1.17 8.51 -7.77
C ASP A 110 0.29 8.62 -7.33
N MET A 111 0.81 7.60 -6.62
CA MET A 111 2.19 7.52 -6.20
C MET A 111 3.15 7.53 -7.39
N TYR A 112 2.89 6.70 -8.40
CA TYR A 112 3.67 6.65 -9.63
C TYR A 112 3.67 8.01 -10.35
N ARG A 113 2.52 8.66 -10.48
CA ARG A 113 2.40 9.98 -11.13
C ARG A 113 3.14 11.08 -10.38
N ARG A 114 3.09 11.09 -9.04
CA ARG A 114 3.86 12.05 -8.22
C ARG A 114 5.35 11.90 -8.47
N HIS A 115 5.84 10.67 -8.54
CA HIS A 115 7.26 10.39 -8.76
C HIS A 115 7.73 10.68 -10.18
N VAL A 116 6.99 10.28 -11.22
CA VAL A 116 7.37 10.63 -12.60
C VAL A 116 7.48 12.14 -12.79
N ARG A 117 6.61 12.93 -12.13
CA ARG A 117 6.77 14.40 -12.13
C ARG A 117 8.01 14.84 -11.38
N HIS A 118 8.25 14.30 -10.19
CA HIS A 118 9.41 14.64 -9.37
C HIS A 118 10.74 14.27 -10.05
N ASP A 119 10.83 13.10 -10.67
CA ASP A 119 12.03 12.61 -11.35
C ASP A 119 12.31 13.45 -12.61
N ARG A 120 11.26 13.91 -13.32
CA ARG A 120 11.42 14.85 -14.44
C ARG A 120 11.89 16.24 -14.00
N VAL A 121 11.35 16.77 -12.90
CA VAL A 121 11.77 18.07 -12.35
C VAL A 121 13.20 17.98 -11.84
N ARG A 122 13.57 16.91 -11.12
CA ARG A 122 14.96 16.67 -10.71
C ARG A 122 15.90 16.53 -11.89
N ALA A 123 15.50 15.81 -12.94
CA ALA A 123 16.32 15.70 -14.14
C ALA A 123 16.53 17.06 -14.84
N SER A 124 15.51 17.92 -14.86
CA SER A 124 15.65 19.29 -15.38
C SER A 124 16.48 20.19 -14.46
N GLU A 125 16.36 20.08 -13.14
CA GLU A 125 17.18 20.85 -12.19
C GLU A 125 18.65 20.45 -12.28
N VAL A 126 18.96 19.15 -12.29
CA VAL A 126 20.33 18.66 -12.48
C VAL A 126 20.90 19.09 -13.84
N HIS A 127 20.06 19.14 -14.88
CA HIS A 127 20.47 19.64 -16.18
C HIS A 127 20.79 21.14 -16.14
N LEU A 128 19.96 21.96 -15.48
CA LEU A 128 20.21 23.38 -15.27
C LEU A 128 21.47 23.61 -14.41
N ASP A 129 21.69 22.80 -13.38
CA ASP A 129 22.88 22.88 -12.53
C ASP A 129 24.15 22.49 -13.29
N LEU A 130 24.07 21.53 -14.23
CA LEU A 130 25.21 21.12 -15.07
C LEU A 130 25.54 22.17 -16.13
N GLU A 131 24.54 22.82 -16.73
CA GLU A 131 24.74 23.94 -17.65
C GLU A 131 25.32 25.17 -16.92
N ALA A 132 24.78 25.53 -15.75
CA ALA A 132 25.30 26.63 -14.94
C ALA A 132 26.73 26.40 -14.44
N ALA A 133 27.10 25.15 -14.15
CA ALA A 133 28.48 24.79 -13.80
C ALA A 133 29.43 24.84 -15.01
N ALA A 134 28.93 24.63 -16.22
CA ALA A 134 29.72 24.73 -17.46
C ALA A 134 30.00 26.19 -17.84
N ASP A 135 29.06 27.12 -17.58
CA ASP A 135 29.23 28.56 -17.84
C ASP A 135 30.21 29.26 -16.87
N CYS A 136 30.51 28.66 -15.71
CA CYS A 136 31.47 29.22 -14.74
C CYS A 136 32.95 28.90 -15.04
N VAL A 137 33.26 28.22 -16.16
CA VAL A 137 34.63 27.79 -16.53
C VAL A 137 35.29 28.70 -17.59
N GLU A 138 34.62 29.76 -18.05
CA GLU A 138 35.23 30.85 -18.85
C GLU A 138 35.57 32.08 -18.01
#